data_AF-A0A2N1RRL7-F1
#
_entry.id   AF-A0A2N1RRL7-F1
#
_cell.length_a   1.000
_cell.length_b   1.000
_cell.length_c   1.000
_cell.angle_alpha   90.00
_cell.angle_beta   90.00
_cell.angle_gamma   90.00
#
_symmetry.space_group_name_H-M   'P 1'
#
loop_
_entity.id
_entity.type
_entity.pdbx_description
1 polymer ?
#
loop_
_entity_poly.entity_id
_entity_poly.type
_entity_poly.pdbx_seq_one_letter_code
_entity_poly.pdbx_strand_id
1 'polypeptide(L)'
;MKRKYKLAAALSAIPALVNISVAGYGYFNFSAFQLSGYLVGTVLGVILSVIWLIQVKRAVGSHAIKLLKLTFKGFFVKFIVFLICITLFYNLINFSRTFFALSFFIALFISAVIELWFYASLIKESK
;
A
#
# COMPACT_ATOMS: atom_id res chain seq x y z
N MET A 1 16.74 10.03 -10.61
CA MET A 1 16.42 9.30 -9.36
C MET A 1 15.73 10.08 -8.22
N LYS A 2 16.31 11.12 -7.57
CA LYS A 2 15.70 11.80 -6.39
C LYS A 2 14.29 12.39 -6.66
N ARG A 3 14.07 12.93 -7.88
CA ARG A 3 12.78 13.44 -8.35
C ARG A 3 11.73 12.33 -8.53
N LYS A 4 12.11 11.19 -9.09
CA LYS A 4 11.21 10.03 -9.29
C LYS A 4 10.79 9.41 -7.96
N TYR A 5 11.69 9.33 -6.98
CA TYR A 5 11.34 8.91 -5.63
C TYR A 5 10.33 9.86 -4.97
N LYS A 6 10.54 11.18 -5.06
CA LYS A 6 9.57 12.16 -4.56
C LYS A 6 8.20 12.01 -5.22
N LEU A 7 8.18 11.79 -6.54
CA LEU A 7 6.95 11.56 -7.28
C LEU A 7 6.26 10.26 -6.84
N ALA A 8 7.01 9.16 -6.70
CA ALA A 8 6.47 7.90 -6.18
C ALA A 8 5.87 8.06 -4.78
N ALA A 9 6.57 8.78 -3.88
CA ALA A 9 6.05 9.07 -2.54
C ALA A 9 4.74 9.87 -2.57
N ALA A 10 4.63 10.86 -3.47
CA ALA A 10 3.39 11.60 -3.65
C ALA A 10 2.27 10.71 -4.23
N LEU A 11 2.57 9.88 -5.23
CA LEU A 11 1.61 8.95 -5.82
C LEU A 11 1.13 7.90 -4.82
N SER A 12 1.98 7.46 -3.89
CA SER A 12 1.61 6.52 -2.81
C SER A 12 0.53 7.06 -1.88
N ALA A 13 0.25 8.37 -1.88
CA ALA A 13 -0.89 8.93 -1.15
C ALA A 13 -2.23 8.68 -1.85
N ILE A 14 -2.25 8.43 -3.17
CA ILE A 14 -3.48 8.25 -3.96
C ILE A 14 -4.38 7.13 -3.41
N PRO A 15 -3.90 5.91 -3.13
CA PRO A 15 -4.77 4.88 -2.59
C PRO A 15 -5.41 5.28 -1.26
N ALA A 16 -4.69 6.00 -0.41
CA ALA A 16 -5.22 6.52 0.85
C ALA A 16 -6.30 7.59 0.60
N LEU A 17 -6.06 8.52 -0.33
CA LEU A 17 -7.03 9.57 -0.67
C LEU A 17 -8.32 8.99 -1.28
N VAL A 18 -8.20 8.00 -2.17
CA VAL A 18 -9.34 7.29 -2.75
C VAL A 18 -10.15 6.63 -1.64
N ASN A 19 -9.49 5.90 -0.75
CA ASN A 19 -10.15 5.23 0.35
C ASN A 19 -10.77 6.22 1.36
N ILE A 20 -10.09 7.32 1.71
CA ILE A 20 -10.65 8.35 2.59
C ILE A 20 -11.89 9.01 1.96
N SER A 21 -11.87 9.24 0.64
CA SER A 21 -13.02 9.80 -0.08
C SER A 21 -14.24 8.86 -0.02
N VAL A 22 -14.01 7.55 -0.23
CA VAL A 22 -15.06 6.54 -0.12
C VAL A 22 -15.52 6.36 1.32
N ALA A 23 -14.63 6.45 2.30
CA ALA A 23 -14.99 6.41 3.72
C ALA A 23 -15.82 7.64 4.12
N GLY A 24 -15.51 8.83 3.59
CA GLY A 24 -16.29 10.05 3.79
C GLY A 24 -17.71 9.93 3.23
N TYR A 25 -17.86 9.38 2.02
CA TYR A 25 -19.18 9.04 1.48
C TYR A 25 -19.88 7.95 2.31
N GLY A 26 -19.13 6.93 2.73
CA GLY A 26 -19.58 5.82 3.55
C GLY A 26 -20.03 6.26 4.94
N TYR A 27 -19.52 7.36 5.50
CA TYR A 27 -19.93 7.86 6.81
C TYR A 27 -21.44 8.16 6.88
N PHE A 28 -22.04 8.61 5.77
CA PHE A 28 -23.46 8.92 5.70
C PHE A 28 -24.32 7.72 5.26
N ASN A 29 -23.71 6.71 4.62
CA ASN A 29 -24.43 5.66 3.91
C ASN A 29 -24.17 4.24 4.44
N PHE A 30 -23.13 4.04 5.23
CA PHE A 30 -22.69 2.73 5.73
C PHE A 30 -22.91 2.62 7.23
N SER A 31 -23.11 1.39 7.71
CA SER A 31 -23.13 1.14 9.15
C SER A 31 -21.73 1.29 9.76
N ALA A 32 -21.67 1.54 11.08
CA ALA A 32 -20.40 1.64 11.80
C ALA A 32 -19.50 0.40 11.60
N PHE A 33 -20.09 -0.79 11.48
CA PHE A 33 -19.38 -2.05 11.23
C PHE A 33 -18.79 -2.16 9.82
N GLN A 34 -19.46 -1.59 8.82
CA GLN A 34 -18.95 -1.51 7.45
C GLN A 34 -17.84 -0.47 7.34
N LEU A 35 -18.05 0.70 7.95
CA LEU A 35 -17.07 1.77 7.99
C LEU A 35 -15.78 1.34 8.71
N SER A 36 -15.89 0.61 9.84
CA SER A 36 -14.73 0.09 10.55
C SER A 36 -13.91 -0.86 9.66
N GLY A 37 -14.56 -1.77 8.91
CA GLY A 37 -13.87 -2.64 7.97
C GLY A 37 -13.13 -1.86 6.91
N TYR A 38 -13.79 -0.85 6.34
CA TYR A 38 -13.19 0.01 5.33
C TYR A 38 -11.98 0.80 5.87
N LEU A 39 -12.07 1.35 7.08
CA LEU A 39 -10.97 2.08 7.72
C LEU A 39 -9.78 1.16 8.01
N VAL A 40 -10.02 -0.06 8.49
CA VAL A 40 -8.95 -1.06 8.72
C VAL A 40 -8.21 -1.38 7.43
N GLY A 41 -8.94 -1.60 6.33
CA GLY A 41 -8.34 -1.85 5.01
C GLY A 41 -7.49 -0.66 4.55
N THR A 42 -7.96 0.56 4.81
CA THR A 42 -7.25 1.81 4.49
C THR A 42 -5.95 1.95 5.29
N VAL A 43 -6.02 1.78 6.61
CA VAL A 43 -4.85 1.86 7.49
C VAL A 43 -3.80 0.84 7.09
N LEU A 44 -4.22 -0.42 6.85
CA LEU A 44 -3.31 -1.47 6.43
C LEU A 44 -2.68 -1.17 5.07
N GLY A 45 -3.45 -0.66 4.11
CA GLY A 45 -2.95 -0.20 2.82
C GLY A 45 -1.87 0.87 2.95
N VAL A 46 -2.07 1.86 3.82
CA VAL A 46 -1.08 2.92 4.11
C VAL A 46 0.19 2.32 4.71
N ILE A 47 0.08 1.44 5.70
CA ILE A 47 1.24 0.77 6.33
C ILE A 47 2.08 0.05 5.29
N LEU A 48 1.46 -0.73 4.40
CA LEU A 48 2.18 -1.46 3.36
C LEU A 48 2.82 -0.53 2.32
N SER A 49 2.19 0.59 2.00
CA SER A 49 2.75 1.59 1.09
C SER A 49 3.98 2.30 1.69
N VAL A 50 3.93 2.62 2.99
CA VAL A 50 5.09 3.20 3.71
C VAL A 50 6.26 2.21 3.73
N ILE A 51 6.00 0.93 4.01
CA ILE A 51 7.02 -0.13 3.97
C ILE A 51 7.69 -0.18 2.59
N TRP A 52 6.89 -0.12 1.52
CA TRP A 52 7.43 -0.08 0.16
C TRP A 52 8.32 1.15 -0.08
N LEU A 53 7.88 2.34 0.30
CA LEU A 53 8.65 3.57 0.13
C LEU A 53 10.00 3.52 0.85
N ILE A 54 10.05 2.93 2.04
CA ILE A 54 11.30 2.74 2.79
C ILE A 54 12.23 1.77 2.06
N GLN A 55 11.69 0.67 1.52
CA GLN A 55 12.45 -0.31 0.76
C GLN A 55 13.05 0.31 -0.51
N VAL A 56 12.20 0.98 -1.29
CA VAL A 56 12.61 1.62 -2.54
C VAL A 56 13.65 2.70 -2.32
N LYS A 57 13.53 3.52 -1.26
CA LYS A 57 14.53 4.54 -0.92
C LYS A 57 15.95 3.95 -0.80
N ARG A 58 16.07 2.71 -0.30
CA ARG A 58 17.35 1.98 -0.15
C ARG A 58 17.84 1.36 -1.46
N ALA A 59 16.96 1.19 -2.45
CA ALA A 59 17.28 0.61 -3.75
C ALA A 59 17.62 1.66 -4.82
N VAL A 60 17.38 2.94 -4.55
CA VAL A 60 17.75 4.05 -5.45
C VAL A 60 19.26 4.04 -5.70
N GLY A 61 19.68 3.73 -6.93
CA GLY A 61 21.10 3.66 -7.35
C GLY A 61 21.69 2.26 -7.37
N SER A 62 20.85 1.23 -7.19
CA SER A 62 21.27 -0.17 -7.31
C SER A 62 21.03 -0.76 -8.70
N HIS A 63 21.86 -1.70 -9.13
CA HIS A 63 21.68 -2.45 -10.38
C HIS A 63 20.38 -3.27 -10.37
N ALA A 64 19.81 -3.55 -11.55
CA ALA A 64 18.51 -4.20 -11.73
C ALA A 64 18.35 -5.52 -10.93
N ILE A 65 19.39 -6.34 -10.84
CA ILE A 65 19.37 -7.60 -10.06
C ILE A 65 19.19 -7.34 -8.55
N LYS A 66 19.85 -6.29 -8.03
CA LYS A 66 19.71 -5.88 -6.62
C LYS A 66 18.33 -5.30 -6.35
N LEU A 67 17.75 -4.61 -7.31
CA LEU A 67 16.36 -4.13 -7.27
C LEU A 67 15.37 -5.30 -7.16
N LEU A 68 15.49 -6.32 -8.02
CA LEU A 68 14.64 -7.51 -8.01
C LEU A 68 14.71 -8.27 -6.67
N LYS A 69 15.92 -8.48 -6.15
CA LYS A 69 16.13 -9.12 -4.85
C LYS A 69 15.49 -8.34 -3.71
N LEU A 70 15.54 -7.01 -3.78
CA LEU A 70 14.96 -6.13 -2.77
C LEU A 70 13.43 -6.11 -2.84
N THR A 71 12.85 -6.16 -4.05
CA THR A 71 11.40 -6.32 -4.25
C THR A 71 10.89 -7.64 -3.68
N PHE A 72 11.59 -8.75 -3.95
CA PHE A 72 11.18 -10.07 -3.45
C PHE A 72 11.26 -10.14 -1.92
N LYS A 73 12.36 -9.68 -1.31
CA LYS A 73 12.47 -9.53 0.15
C LYS A 73 11.39 -8.59 0.69
N GLY A 74 11.10 -7.53 -0.05
CA GLY A 74 10.12 -6.53 0.32
C GLY A 74 8.70 -7.06 0.39
N PHE A 75 8.35 -7.97 -0.54
CA PHE A 75 7.09 -8.70 -0.53
C PHE A 75 6.94 -9.54 0.74
N PHE A 76 7.96 -10.31 1.14
CA PHE A 76 7.92 -11.10 2.39
C PHE A 76 7.73 -10.21 3.62
N VAL A 77 8.42 -9.07 3.69
CA VAL A 77 8.24 -8.12 4.80
C VAL A 77 6.80 -7.59 4.83
N LYS A 78 6.24 -7.18 3.69
CA LYS A 78 4.82 -6.75 3.60
C LYS A 78 3.87 -7.87 4.02
N PHE A 79 4.13 -9.10 3.61
CA PHE A 79 3.29 -10.25 3.94
C PHE A 79 3.30 -10.58 5.44
N ILE A 80 4.48 -10.57 6.07
CA ILE A 80 4.59 -10.77 7.53
C ILE A 80 3.87 -9.66 8.28
N VAL A 81 4.08 -8.39 7.89
CA VAL A 81 3.38 -7.26 8.51
C VAL A 81 1.87 -7.36 8.30
N PHE A 82 1.42 -7.75 7.11
CA PHE A 82 0.01 -8.01 6.84
C PHE A 82 -0.57 -9.05 7.79
N LEU A 83 0.09 -10.20 7.97
CA LEU A 83 -0.36 -11.25 8.89
C LEU A 83 -0.44 -10.75 10.35
N ILE A 84 0.58 -10.05 10.82
CA ILE A 84 0.59 -9.50 12.18
C ILE A 84 -0.56 -8.50 12.36
N CYS A 85 -0.69 -7.53 11.45
CA CYS A 85 -1.71 -6.50 11.55
C CYS A 85 -3.12 -7.07 11.44
N ILE A 86 -3.37 -7.99 10.51
CA ILE A 86 -4.72 -8.55 10.35
C ILE A 86 -5.11 -9.39 11.57
N THR A 87 -4.20 -10.19 12.12
CA THR A 87 -4.42 -10.92 13.37
C THR A 87 -4.70 -9.96 14.53
N LEU A 88 -3.95 -8.87 14.67
CA LEU A 88 -4.20 -7.86 15.70
C LEU A 88 -5.58 -7.23 15.54
N PHE A 89 -5.93 -6.77 14.33
CA PHE A 89 -7.24 -6.16 14.09
C PHE A 89 -8.40 -7.13 14.36
N TYR A 90 -8.28 -8.40 13.97
CA TYR A 90 -9.28 -9.42 14.26
C TYR A 90 -9.52 -9.65 15.76
N ASN A 91 -8.49 -9.47 16.60
CA ASN A 91 -8.62 -9.65 18.06
C ASN A 91 -9.04 -8.38 18.79
N LEU A 92 -8.82 -7.20 18.20
CA LEU A 92 -9.08 -5.92 18.87
C LEU A 92 -10.42 -5.28 18.49
N ILE A 93 -10.90 -5.52 17.27
CA ILE A 93 -12.09 -4.82 16.74
C ILE A 93 -12.96 -5.75 15.89
N ASN A 94 -14.28 -5.57 16.00
CA ASN A 94 -15.24 -6.19 15.09
C ASN A 94 -15.41 -5.31 13.84
N PHE A 95 -15.21 -5.91 12.67
CA PHE A 95 -15.30 -5.18 11.41
C PHE A 95 -15.82 -6.03 10.25
N SER A 96 -16.43 -5.38 9.25
CA SER A 96 -16.91 -6.06 8.05
C SER A 96 -15.75 -6.54 7.18
N ARG A 97 -15.63 -7.86 7.04
CA ARG A 97 -14.60 -8.50 6.20
C ARG A 97 -14.72 -8.10 4.73
N THR A 98 -15.94 -7.91 4.23
CA THR A 98 -16.20 -7.51 2.84
C THR A 98 -15.70 -6.10 2.57
N PHE A 99 -16.04 -5.14 3.42
CA PHE A 99 -15.61 -3.75 3.25
C PHE A 99 -14.10 -3.58 3.50
N PHE A 100 -13.54 -4.36 4.43
CA PHE A 100 -12.09 -4.49 4.58
C PHE A 100 -11.44 -4.97 3.28
N ALA A 101 -11.89 -6.08 2.72
CA ALA A 101 -11.31 -6.65 1.51
C ALA A 101 -11.40 -5.69 0.32
N LEU A 102 -12.53 -4.99 0.16
CA LEU A 102 -12.71 -3.97 -0.88
C LEU A 102 -11.71 -2.81 -0.72
N SER A 103 -11.66 -2.20 0.45
CA SER A 103 -10.74 -1.08 0.72
C SER A 103 -9.28 -1.49 0.57
N PHE A 104 -8.93 -2.67 1.08
CA PHE A 104 -7.59 -3.21 0.99
C PHE A 104 -7.19 -3.56 -0.45
N PHE A 105 -8.11 -4.13 -1.24
CA PHE A 105 -7.88 -4.42 -2.65
C PHE A 105 -7.62 -3.14 -3.46
N ILE A 106 -8.42 -2.08 -3.25
CA ILE A 106 -8.20 -0.77 -3.89
C ILE A 106 -6.80 -0.25 -3.55
N ALA A 107 -6.42 -0.33 -2.27
CA ALA A 107 -5.10 0.11 -1.82
C ALA A 107 -3.97 -0.67 -2.51
N LEU A 108 -4.07 -2.00 -2.53
CA LEU A 108 -3.08 -2.88 -3.15
C LEU A 108 -2.99 -2.69 -4.67
N PHE A 109 -4.13 -2.56 -5.35
CA PHE A 109 -4.18 -2.43 -6.80
C PHE A 109 -3.52 -1.13 -7.25
N ILE A 110 -3.91 0.00 -6.67
CA ILE A 110 -3.32 1.31 -7.00
C ILE A 110 -1.83 1.32 -6.61
N SER A 111 -1.47 0.77 -5.45
CA SER A 111 -0.07 0.64 -5.05
C SER A 111 0.71 -0.15 -6.11
N ALA A 112 0.24 -1.32 -6.53
CA ALA A 112 0.91 -2.15 -7.53
C ALA A 112 1.16 -1.41 -8.86
N VAL A 113 0.20 -0.60 -9.33
CA VAL A 113 0.37 0.23 -10.52
C VAL A 113 1.52 1.23 -10.34
N ILE A 114 1.59 1.90 -9.18
CA ILE A 114 2.66 2.85 -8.85
C ILE A 114 4.01 2.13 -8.75
N GLU A 115 4.05 0.95 -8.11
CA GLU A 115 5.25 0.14 -7.96
C GLU A 115 5.81 -0.28 -9.33
N LEU A 116 4.94 -0.79 -10.21
CA LEU A 116 5.29 -1.19 -11.58
C LEU A 116 5.81 -0.01 -12.40
N TRP A 117 5.11 1.13 -12.37
CA TRP A 117 5.56 2.35 -13.04
C TRP A 117 6.94 2.78 -12.54
N PHE A 118 7.14 2.78 -11.21
CA PHE A 118 8.41 3.18 -10.62
C PHE A 118 9.55 2.27 -11.08
N TYR A 119 9.37 0.94 -11.02
CA TYR A 119 10.39 -0.01 -11.47
C TYR A 119 10.68 0.10 -12.98
N ALA A 120 9.66 0.20 -13.82
CA ALA A 120 9.83 0.41 -15.26
C ALA A 120 10.61 1.71 -15.55
N SER A 121 10.33 2.78 -14.79
CA SER A 121 11.01 4.06 -14.93
C SER A 121 12.50 4.01 -14.54
N LEU A 122 12.90 3.10 -13.66
CA LEU A 122 14.30 2.89 -13.27
C LEU A 122 15.06 2.06 -14.31
N ILE A 123 14.44 1.00 -14.85
CA ILE A 123 15.06 0.17 -15.88
C ILE A 123 15.37 0.99 -17.14
N LYS A 124 14.46 1.88 -17.55
CA LYS A 124 14.67 2.77 -18.70
C LYS A 124 15.83 3.76 -18.52
N GLU A 125 16.22 4.11 -17.30
CA GLU A 125 17.39 4.97 -17.02
C GLU A 125 18.72 4.20 -16.97
N SER A 126 18.68 2.86 -16.84
CA SER A 126 19.88 2.02 -16.77
C SER A 126 20.34 1.52 -18.14
N LYS A 127 19.56 1.75 -19.20
CA LYS A 127 19.94 1.54 -20.60
C LYS A 127 20.42 2.87 -21.17
#